data_AF-A0A956B2L4-F1
#
_entry.id   AF-A0A956B2L4-F1
#
_cell.length_a   1.000
_cell.length_b   1.000
_cell.length_c   1.000
_cell.angle_alpha   90.00
_cell.angle_beta   90.00
_cell.angle_gamma   90.00
#
_symmetry.space_group_name_H-M   'P 1'
#
loop_
_entity.id
_entity.type
_entity.pdbx_description
1 polymer ?
#
loop_
_entity_poly.entity_id
_entity_poly.type
_entity_poly.pdbx_seq_one_letter_code
_entity_poly.pdbx_strand_id
1 'polypeptide(L)'
;MHPAILLAITLSAAPPGVDAGRRLFNDPGLGKNGIACAACHATVKDEAKDGDGLLRAGHSLFGVARRPFWRGDRERRLHRSLADATDVCVQIFQGGEPLEGADRTNLARYLSTLGRAKKRSPALVLQPALEADLDYDRPQYQGGDASRGRALFYQACHACHPHGGVGLGPAVAGLGVAEVAQAVREGNGLIRGSRKAGAWMPAYGQTRLSDDQVADLAAFVASLPKK
;
A
#
# COMPACT_ATOMS: atom_id res chain seq x y z
N MET A 1 -4.33 16.64 -57.86
CA MET A 1 -3.27 16.40 -56.84
C MET A 1 -3.79 16.97 -55.53
N HIS A 2 -4.21 16.12 -54.59
CA HIS A 2 -4.71 16.56 -53.28
C HIS A 2 -3.57 16.48 -52.27
N PRO A 3 -3.29 17.52 -51.47
CA PRO A 3 -2.26 17.44 -50.46
C PRO A 3 -2.79 16.64 -49.27
N ALA A 4 -2.10 15.55 -48.93
CA ALA A 4 -2.35 14.81 -47.71
C ALA A 4 -1.80 15.64 -46.53
N ILE A 5 -2.70 16.12 -45.67
CA ILE A 5 -2.34 16.76 -44.40
C ILE A 5 -1.94 15.65 -43.42
N LEU A 6 -0.63 15.50 -43.20
CA LEU A 6 -0.12 14.68 -42.09
C LEU A 6 -0.41 15.41 -40.78
N LEU A 7 -1.36 14.90 -40.01
CA LEU A 7 -1.62 15.33 -38.64
C LEU A 7 -0.54 14.70 -37.73
N ALA A 8 0.49 15.47 -37.40
CA ALA A 8 1.50 15.05 -36.42
C ALA A 8 0.84 14.96 -35.04
N ILE A 9 0.66 13.74 -34.53
CA ILE A 9 0.27 13.50 -33.13
C ILE A 9 1.48 13.86 -32.27
N THR A 10 1.50 15.08 -31.73
CA THR A 10 2.50 15.46 -30.74
C THR A 10 2.19 14.74 -29.44
N LEU A 11 2.98 13.71 -29.13
CA LEU A 11 3.00 13.10 -27.81
C LEU A 11 3.52 14.17 -26.83
N SER A 12 2.61 14.80 -26.07
CA SER A 12 2.99 15.84 -25.12
C SER A 12 3.93 15.24 -24.08
N ALA A 13 5.18 15.73 -24.03
CA ALA A 13 6.16 15.30 -23.04
C ALA A 13 5.60 15.52 -21.62
N ALA A 14 5.86 14.56 -20.73
CA ALA A 14 5.45 14.71 -19.34
C ALA A 14 6.05 16.00 -18.75
N PRO A 15 5.32 16.71 -17.86
CA PRO A 15 5.86 17.88 -17.19
C PRO A 15 7.24 17.60 -16.56
N PRO A 16 8.18 18.57 -16.57
CA PRO A 16 9.50 18.39 -15.99
C PRO A 16 9.44 17.81 -14.56
N GLY A 17 10.31 16.85 -14.25
CA GLY A 17 10.41 16.22 -12.93
C GLY A 17 9.38 15.11 -12.63
N VAL A 18 8.42 14.83 -13.52
CA VAL A 18 7.51 13.68 -13.36
C VAL A 18 8.26 12.35 -13.34
N ASP A 19 9.25 12.18 -14.22
CA ASP A 19 10.04 10.94 -14.25
C ASP A 19 10.95 10.78 -13.04
N ALA A 20 11.48 11.89 -12.52
CA ALA A 20 12.20 11.89 -11.25
C ALA A 20 11.27 11.47 -10.09
N GLY A 21 10.05 12.02 -10.03
CA GLY A 21 9.04 11.63 -9.06
C GLY A 21 8.64 10.16 -9.17
N ARG A 22 8.53 9.63 -10.40
CA ARG A 22 8.27 8.21 -10.63
C ARG A 22 9.43 7.34 -10.12
N ARG A 23 10.69 7.74 -10.35
CA ARG A 23 11.85 7.02 -9.81
C ARG A 23 11.82 6.98 -8.29
N LEU A 24 11.61 8.13 -7.64
CA LEU A 24 11.45 8.22 -6.19
C LEU A 24 10.33 7.31 -5.66
N PHE A 25 9.19 7.26 -6.35
CA PHE A 25 8.08 6.37 -5.96
C PHE A 25 8.45 4.87 -5.93
N ASN A 26 9.40 4.46 -6.77
CA ASN A 26 9.85 3.07 -6.87
C ASN A 26 11.19 2.83 -6.16
N ASP A 27 11.74 3.83 -5.47
CA ASP A 27 13.06 3.75 -4.88
C ASP A 27 13.00 3.17 -3.44
N PRO A 28 13.56 1.98 -3.20
CA PRO A 28 13.65 1.40 -1.86
C PRO A 28 14.69 2.09 -0.98
N GLY A 29 15.56 2.92 -1.55
CA GLY A 29 16.65 3.63 -0.85
C GLY A 29 16.24 4.94 -0.18
N LEU A 30 14.99 5.38 -0.30
CA LEU A 30 14.52 6.62 0.34
C LEU A 30 14.46 6.56 1.86
N GLY A 31 14.27 5.37 2.43
CA GLY A 31 14.26 5.17 3.88
C GLY A 31 15.27 4.14 4.35
N LYS A 32 15.13 3.72 5.60
CA LYS A 32 16.08 2.87 6.31
C LYS A 32 15.77 1.38 6.20
N ASN A 33 14.60 1.01 5.68
CA ASN A 33 14.10 -0.37 5.70
C ASN A 33 13.93 -1.03 4.33
N GLY A 34 14.38 -0.40 3.24
CA GLY A 34 14.37 -0.99 1.90
C GLY A 34 12.98 -1.10 1.25
N ILE A 35 11.95 -0.43 1.80
CA ILE A 35 10.59 -0.43 1.24
C ILE A 35 10.40 0.80 0.37
N ALA A 36 9.98 0.62 -0.89
CA ALA A 36 9.53 1.70 -1.77
C ALA A 36 8.03 1.99 -1.58
N CYS A 37 7.56 3.18 -1.99
CA CYS A 37 6.12 3.50 -2.00
C CYS A 37 5.33 2.48 -2.83
N ALA A 38 5.90 2.04 -3.95
CA ALA A 38 5.33 1.03 -4.84
C ALA A 38 5.13 -0.35 -4.21
N ALA A 39 5.79 -0.67 -3.08
CA ALA A 39 5.55 -1.92 -2.36
C ALA A 39 4.20 -1.92 -1.62
N CYS A 40 3.70 -0.73 -1.26
CA CYS A 40 2.46 -0.57 -0.51
C CYS A 40 1.34 0.08 -1.31
N HIS A 41 1.63 0.78 -2.41
CA HIS A 41 0.63 1.49 -3.19
C HIS A 41 0.70 1.18 -4.70
N ALA A 42 -0.44 0.82 -5.29
CA ALA A 42 -0.60 0.81 -6.73
C ALA A 42 -0.82 2.23 -7.27
N THR A 43 -0.66 2.41 -8.58
CA THR A 43 -0.87 3.71 -9.26
C THR A 43 -1.97 3.68 -10.31
N VAL A 44 -2.59 2.52 -10.51
CA VAL A 44 -3.69 2.24 -11.46
C VAL A 44 -5.05 2.32 -10.79
N LYS A 45 -6.12 2.56 -11.54
CA LYS A 45 -7.45 2.79 -10.95
C LYS A 45 -7.99 1.56 -10.21
N ASP A 46 -7.89 0.40 -10.83
CA ASP A 46 -8.33 -0.89 -10.31
C ASP A 46 -7.12 -1.83 -10.29
N GLU A 47 -6.50 -2.03 -9.11
CA GLU A 47 -5.29 -2.86 -9.00
C GLU A 47 -5.57 -4.33 -9.35
N ALA A 48 -6.78 -4.83 -9.11
CA ALA A 48 -7.13 -6.20 -9.44
C ALA A 48 -7.24 -6.43 -10.96
N LYS A 49 -7.56 -5.39 -11.74
CA LYS A 49 -7.74 -5.48 -13.20
C LYS A 49 -6.53 -4.98 -13.98
N ASP A 50 -5.95 -3.87 -13.54
CA ASP A 50 -4.93 -3.11 -14.27
C ASP A 50 -3.55 -3.20 -13.60
N GLY A 51 -3.44 -3.94 -12.49
CA GLY A 51 -2.22 -4.05 -11.70
C GLY A 51 -1.23 -5.11 -12.21
N ASP A 52 -0.18 -5.30 -11.43
CA ASP A 52 0.91 -6.26 -11.67
C ASP A 52 0.70 -7.60 -10.98
N GLY A 53 -0.55 -7.92 -10.62
CA GLY A 53 -0.91 -9.13 -9.90
C GLY A 53 -0.62 -9.10 -8.40
N LEU A 54 -0.09 -7.99 -7.87
CA LEU A 54 0.10 -7.81 -6.43
C LEU A 54 -1.18 -7.28 -5.76
N LEU A 55 -1.36 -7.64 -4.50
CA LEU A 55 -2.42 -7.11 -3.64
C LEU A 55 -1.77 -6.30 -2.51
N ARG A 56 -1.72 -4.98 -2.67
CA ARG A 56 -1.03 -4.11 -1.71
C ARG A 56 -1.90 -3.68 -0.53
N ALA A 57 -1.28 -3.44 0.62
CA ALA A 57 -1.95 -2.97 1.83
C ALA A 57 -2.53 -1.56 1.68
N GLY A 58 -1.76 -0.66 1.08
CA GLY A 58 -2.21 0.67 0.73
C GLY A 58 -3.12 0.61 -0.48
N HIS A 59 -4.19 1.37 -0.45
CA HIS A 59 -5.03 1.52 -1.63
C HIS A 59 -4.29 2.24 -2.73
N SER A 60 -4.71 2.02 -3.98
CA SER A 60 -4.18 2.75 -5.12
C SER A 60 -4.14 4.26 -4.89
N LEU A 61 -3.10 4.91 -5.39
CA LEU A 61 -2.93 6.37 -5.42
C LEU A 61 -3.51 7.00 -6.69
N PHE A 62 -4.23 6.24 -7.51
CA PHE A 62 -4.95 6.81 -8.65
C PHE A 62 -5.92 7.91 -8.19
N GLY A 63 -5.77 9.10 -8.76
CA GLY A 63 -6.55 10.29 -8.43
C GLY A 63 -6.24 10.91 -7.06
N VAL A 64 -5.12 10.55 -6.42
CA VAL A 64 -4.76 10.98 -5.06
C VAL A 64 -4.71 12.49 -4.88
N ALA A 65 -4.23 13.23 -5.88
CA ALA A 65 -4.13 14.69 -5.82
C ALA A 65 -5.48 15.42 -5.71
N ARG A 66 -6.59 14.75 -6.00
CA ARG A 66 -7.95 15.33 -5.90
C ARG A 66 -8.77 14.77 -4.73
N ARG A 67 -8.18 13.92 -3.89
CA ARG A 67 -8.86 13.41 -2.69
C ARG A 67 -8.98 14.52 -1.65
N PRO A 68 -10.07 14.55 -0.85
CA PRO A 68 -10.19 15.51 0.24
C PRO A 68 -9.20 15.25 1.39
N PHE A 69 -8.72 14.02 1.51
CA PHE A 69 -7.73 13.56 2.51
C PHE A 69 -6.79 12.54 1.87
N TRP A 70 -5.55 12.46 2.37
CA TRP A 70 -4.52 11.53 1.86
C TRP A 70 -4.26 10.34 2.79
N ARG A 71 -4.64 10.44 4.06
CA ARG A 71 -4.62 9.34 5.05
C ARG A 71 -6.04 8.96 5.49
N GLY A 72 -6.17 7.74 6.00
CA GLY A 72 -7.42 7.18 6.50
C GLY A 72 -7.97 7.78 7.78
N ASP A 73 -7.12 8.47 8.53
CA ASP A 73 -7.49 9.26 9.71
C ASP A 73 -8.33 10.50 9.35
N ARG A 74 -8.45 10.83 8.05
CA ARG A 74 -9.17 11.99 7.53
C ARG A 74 -8.69 13.33 8.13
N GLU A 75 -7.47 13.38 8.64
CA GLU A 75 -6.92 14.57 9.27
C GLU A 75 -6.21 15.46 8.25
N ARG A 76 -6.94 16.42 7.66
CA ARG A 76 -6.36 17.40 6.73
C ARG A 76 -5.42 18.41 7.40
N ARG A 77 -5.58 18.65 8.70
CA ARG A 77 -4.73 19.62 9.45
C ARG A 77 -3.26 19.19 9.52
N LEU A 78 -3.00 17.88 9.47
CA LEU A 78 -1.65 17.33 9.54
C LEU A 78 -0.92 17.34 8.19
N HIS A 79 -1.64 17.51 7.07
CA HIS A 79 -1.10 17.51 5.71
C HIS A 79 -1.66 18.69 4.93
N ARG A 80 -0.90 19.79 4.82
CA ARG A 80 -1.36 21.02 4.16
C ARG A 80 -1.30 20.91 2.63
N SER A 81 -0.54 19.97 2.12
CA SER A 81 -0.32 19.69 0.70
C SER A 81 -0.07 18.19 0.44
N LEU A 82 -0.16 17.78 -0.83
CA LEU A 82 0.19 16.41 -1.22
C LEU A 82 1.66 16.08 -0.92
N ALA A 83 2.55 17.09 -0.98
CA ALA A 83 3.95 16.96 -0.60
C ALA A 83 4.12 16.68 0.91
N ASP A 84 3.36 17.37 1.78
CA ASP A 84 3.39 17.08 3.23
C ASP A 84 2.92 15.64 3.50
N ALA A 85 1.91 15.18 2.75
CA ALA A 85 1.41 13.82 2.89
C ALA A 85 2.44 12.75 2.48
N THR A 86 3.35 13.05 1.53
CA THR A 86 4.41 12.11 1.14
C THR A 86 5.50 11.98 2.18
N ASP A 87 5.83 13.05 2.90
CA ASP A 87 6.89 13.05 3.93
C ASP A 87 6.54 12.08 5.07
N VAL A 88 5.27 12.03 5.41
CA VAL A 88 4.72 11.11 6.40
C VAL A 88 4.92 9.65 6.00
N CYS A 89 4.85 9.31 4.72
CA CYS A 89 5.13 7.94 4.26
C CYS A 89 6.58 7.57 4.53
N VAL A 90 7.52 8.47 4.20
CA VAL A 90 8.96 8.25 4.41
C VAL A 90 9.27 8.08 5.89
N GLN A 91 8.71 8.92 6.76
CA GLN A 91 8.96 8.88 8.20
C GLN A 91 8.28 7.71 8.92
N ILE A 92 7.03 7.41 8.56
CA ILE A 92 6.23 6.41 9.29
C ILE A 92 6.44 4.99 8.77
N PHE A 93 6.60 4.81 7.46
CA PHE A 93 6.65 3.48 6.87
C PHE A 93 8.02 3.11 6.35
N GLN A 94 8.87 4.08 5.98
CA GLN A 94 10.24 3.80 5.51
C GLN A 94 11.32 4.11 6.56
N GLY A 95 10.98 4.83 7.63
CA GLY A 95 11.90 5.22 8.71
C GLY A 95 12.96 6.26 8.31
N GLY A 96 12.74 6.98 7.20
CA GLY A 96 13.63 8.04 6.71
C GLY A 96 13.26 9.44 7.20
N GLU A 97 14.03 10.43 6.76
CA GLU A 97 13.75 11.86 6.98
C GLU A 97 12.76 12.39 5.94
N PRO A 98 12.05 13.51 6.19
CA PRO A 98 11.23 14.17 5.17
C PRO A 98 11.99 14.42 3.86
N LEU A 99 11.30 14.36 2.71
CA LEU A 99 11.92 14.72 1.44
C LEU A 99 12.12 16.23 1.37
N GLU A 100 13.23 16.68 0.78
CA GLU A 100 13.54 18.10 0.64
C GLU A 100 13.62 18.55 -0.82
N GLY A 101 13.54 19.86 -1.02
CA GLY A 101 13.80 20.53 -2.30
C GLY A 101 13.08 19.93 -3.52
N ALA A 102 13.88 19.57 -4.52
CA ALA A 102 13.38 19.12 -5.82
C ALA A 102 12.67 17.75 -5.71
N ASP A 103 13.15 16.83 -4.86
CA ASP A 103 12.61 15.48 -4.77
C ASP A 103 11.20 15.48 -4.20
N ARG A 104 10.99 16.25 -3.13
CA ARG A 104 9.66 16.50 -2.56
C ARG A 104 8.67 17.02 -3.60
N THR A 105 9.13 17.98 -4.41
CA THR A 105 8.32 18.59 -5.47
C THR A 105 8.03 17.62 -6.62
N ASN A 106 9.05 16.85 -7.04
CA ASN A 106 8.97 15.92 -8.16
C ASN A 106 8.03 14.75 -7.84
N LEU A 107 8.10 14.18 -6.63
CA LEU A 107 7.20 13.12 -6.19
C LEU A 107 5.73 13.60 -6.18
N ALA A 108 5.44 14.75 -5.57
CA ALA A 108 4.10 15.32 -5.57
C ALA A 108 3.58 15.60 -7.00
N ARG A 109 4.45 16.05 -7.90
CA ARG A 109 4.11 16.26 -9.32
C ARG A 109 3.77 14.95 -10.02
N TYR A 110 4.56 13.89 -9.83
CA TYR A 110 4.26 12.57 -10.35
C TYR A 110 2.88 12.07 -9.86
N LEU A 111 2.63 12.10 -8.56
CA LEU A 111 1.35 11.68 -7.97
C LEU A 111 0.16 12.49 -8.52
N SER A 112 0.37 13.76 -8.84
CA SER A 112 -0.65 14.63 -9.46
C SER A 112 -1.01 14.23 -10.89
N THR A 113 -0.15 13.47 -11.57
CA THR A 113 -0.46 12.92 -12.90
C THR A 113 -1.34 11.66 -12.83
N LEU A 114 -1.42 10.99 -11.67
CA LEU A 114 -2.16 9.74 -11.51
C LEU A 114 -3.66 9.99 -11.56
N GLY A 115 -4.28 9.58 -12.66
CA GLY A 115 -5.69 9.81 -12.95
C GLY A 115 -6.01 11.28 -13.14
N ARG A 116 -6.01 11.77 -14.39
CA ARG A 116 -6.37 13.17 -14.74
C ARG A 116 -7.88 13.33 -14.97
N ALA A 117 -8.73 12.95 -14.02
CA ALA A 117 -10.16 13.20 -14.15
C ALA A 117 -10.46 14.69 -13.90
N LYS A 118 -11.36 15.29 -14.71
CA LYS A 118 -11.82 16.68 -14.51
C LYS A 118 -12.60 16.88 -13.19
N LYS A 119 -13.13 15.81 -12.61
CA LYS A 119 -13.93 15.83 -11.37
C LYS A 119 -13.09 15.37 -10.17
N ARG A 120 -13.46 15.84 -8.97
CA ARG A 120 -12.89 15.35 -7.71
C ARG A 120 -13.08 13.84 -7.63
N SER A 121 -12.04 13.15 -7.18
CA SER A 121 -12.14 11.72 -6.88
C SER A 121 -12.91 11.57 -5.56
N PRO A 122 -13.78 10.55 -5.42
CA PRO A 122 -14.41 10.29 -4.13
C PRO A 122 -13.34 10.08 -3.05
N ALA A 123 -13.67 10.44 -1.81
CA ALA A 123 -12.86 10.04 -0.68
C ALA A 123 -12.77 8.52 -0.67
N LEU A 124 -11.56 8.01 -0.50
CA LEU A 124 -11.40 6.61 -0.23
C LEU A 124 -11.82 6.36 1.22
N VAL A 125 -12.82 5.52 1.42
CA VAL A 125 -13.23 5.11 2.75
C VAL A 125 -12.25 4.01 3.19
N LEU A 126 -11.28 4.37 4.03
CA LEU A 126 -10.57 3.35 4.78
C LEU A 126 -11.54 2.82 5.82
N GLN A 127 -11.83 1.53 5.75
CA GLN A 127 -12.56 0.81 6.79
C GLN A 127 -11.52 0.01 7.58
N PRO A 128 -11.07 0.51 8.75
CA PRO A 128 -10.30 -0.30 9.68
C PRO A 128 -11.08 -1.57 10.00
N ALA A 129 -10.36 -2.69 10.03
CA ALA A 129 -10.90 -4.01 10.38
C ALA A 129 -10.46 -4.41 11.79
N LEU A 130 -10.38 -3.43 12.70
CA LEU A 130 -9.83 -3.65 14.03
C LEU A 130 -10.89 -4.27 14.94
N GLU A 131 -10.53 -5.36 15.63
CA GLU A 131 -11.38 -5.94 16.67
C GLU A 131 -11.40 -5.04 17.90
N ALA A 132 -12.57 -4.75 18.47
CA ALA A 132 -12.72 -3.80 19.57
C ALA A 132 -11.94 -4.22 20.84
N ASP A 133 -11.79 -5.51 21.08
CA ASP A 133 -11.22 -6.13 22.27
C ASP A 133 -9.93 -6.94 22.02
N LEU A 134 -9.34 -6.81 20.82
CA LEU A 134 -8.18 -7.61 20.38
C LEU A 134 -8.47 -9.13 20.30
N ASP A 135 -9.73 -9.54 20.29
CA ASP A 135 -10.10 -10.94 20.13
C ASP A 135 -10.04 -11.34 18.64
N TYR A 136 -8.88 -11.85 18.23
CA TYR A 136 -8.64 -12.40 16.89
C TYR A 136 -8.81 -13.92 16.84
N ASP A 137 -9.24 -14.56 17.93
CA ASP A 137 -9.56 -15.99 17.96
C ASP A 137 -11.01 -16.27 17.49
N ARG A 138 -11.78 -15.21 17.22
CA ARG A 138 -13.18 -15.27 16.79
C ARG A 138 -13.42 -16.21 15.59
N PRO A 139 -14.61 -16.84 15.50
CA PRO A 139 -14.97 -17.74 14.42
C PRO A 139 -14.75 -17.20 13.00
N GLN A 140 -14.87 -15.89 12.79
CA GLN A 140 -14.69 -15.25 11.47
C GLN A 140 -13.28 -15.39 10.88
N TYR A 141 -12.26 -15.66 11.70
CA TYR A 141 -10.88 -15.90 11.24
C TYR A 141 -10.55 -17.40 11.17
N GLN A 142 -11.45 -18.28 11.62
CA GLN A 142 -11.23 -19.72 11.68
C GLN A 142 -11.77 -20.42 10.43
N GLY A 143 -11.27 -21.64 10.16
CA GLY A 143 -11.79 -22.48 9.09
C GLY A 143 -11.46 -22.02 7.67
N GLY A 144 -10.45 -21.17 7.51
CA GLY A 144 -9.95 -20.75 6.19
C GLY A 144 -9.39 -21.89 5.34
N ASP A 145 -9.35 -21.67 4.03
CA ASP A 145 -8.82 -22.59 3.03
C ASP A 145 -7.36 -22.23 2.70
N ALA A 146 -6.44 -23.12 3.07
CA ALA A 146 -5.01 -22.92 2.84
C ALA A 146 -4.63 -22.85 1.34
N SER A 147 -5.40 -23.45 0.43
CA SER A 147 -5.15 -23.37 -1.01
C SER A 147 -5.47 -21.97 -1.54
N ARG A 148 -6.62 -21.40 -1.15
CA ARG A 148 -6.96 -20.00 -1.46
C ARG A 148 -6.00 -19.03 -0.76
N GLY A 149 -5.66 -19.32 0.49
CA GLY A 149 -4.67 -18.58 1.29
C GLY A 149 -3.29 -18.53 0.65
N ARG A 150 -2.85 -19.63 0.03
CA ARG A 150 -1.59 -19.68 -0.72
C ARG A 150 -1.57 -18.63 -1.83
N ALA A 151 -2.62 -18.57 -2.65
CA ALA A 151 -2.67 -17.61 -3.74
C ALA A 151 -2.59 -16.16 -3.22
N LEU A 152 -3.37 -15.84 -2.18
CA LEU A 152 -3.35 -14.53 -1.53
C LEU A 152 -1.97 -14.20 -0.94
N PHE A 153 -1.31 -15.17 -0.30
CA PHE A 153 0.00 -14.97 0.32
C PHE A 153 1.06 -14.56 -0.71
N TYR A 154 1.07 -15.20 -1.88
CA TYR A 154 2.02 -14.84 -2.94
C TYR A 154 1.73 -13.48 -3.57
N GLN A 155 0.49 -12.99 -3.53
CA GLN A 155 0.12 -11.67 -4.03
C GLN A 155 0.38 -10.54 -3.01
N ALA A 156 0.19 -10.80 -1.71
CA ALA A 156 0.16 -9.76 -0.68
C ALA A 156 1.33 -9.80 0.31
N CYS A 157 1.89 -10.97 0.58
CA CYS A 157 2.80 -11.18 1.72
C CYS A 157 4.20 -11.58 1.28
N HIS A 158 4.31 -12.39 0.22
CA HIS A 158 5.56 -13.02 -0.21
C HIS A 158 6.68 -12.02 -0.52
N ALA A 159 6.36 -10.84 -1.06
CA ALA A 159 7.35 -9.80 -1.35
C ALA A 159 8.15 -9.35 -0.11
N CYS A 160 7.53 -9.40 1.08
CA CYS A 160 8.18 -9.07 2.34
C CYS A 160 8.58 -10.32 3.15
N HIS A 161 7.75 -11.36 3.09
CA HIS A 161 7.89 -12.63 3.82
C HIS A 161 8.14 -13.78 2.82
N PRO A 162 9.32 -13.87 2.21
CA PRO A 162 9.59 -14.77 1.09
C PRO A 162 9.35 -16.23 1.49
N HIS A 163 8.33 -16.83 0.89
CA HIS A 163 7.83 -18.19 1.21
C HIS A 163 7.53 -18.40 2.71
N GLY A 164 7.18 -17.34 3.43
CA GLY A 164 6.96 -17.36 4.89
C GLY A 164 8.24 -17.34 5.73
N GLY A 165 9.41 -17.26 5.10
CA GLY A 165 10.70 -17.10 5.76
C GLY A 165 11.07 -15.64 6.03
N VAL A 166 12.32 -15.45 6.45
CA VAL A 166 12.91 -14.14 6.70
C VAL A 166 13.21 -13.42 5.38
N GLY A 167 12.85 -12.15 5.30
CA GLY A 167 13.17 -11.23 4.21
C GLY A 167 13.18 -9.80 4.72
N LEU A 168 12.43 -8.90 4.06
CA LEU A 168 12.16 -7.56 4.60
C LEU A 168 11.36 -7.65 5.90
N GLY A 169 10.48 -8.65 6.00
CA GLY A 169 9.76 -9.01 7.22
C GLY A 169 10.35 -10.23 7.92
N PRO A 170 9.97 -10.47 9.19
CA PRO A 170 10.36 -11.68 9.91
C PRO A 170 9.75 -12.94 9.27
N ALA A 171 10.24 -14.11 9.69
CA ALA A 171 9.55 -15.36 9.36
C ALA A 171 8.14 -15.37 9.97
N VAL A 172 7.19 -15.88 9.20
CA VAL A 172 5.77 -16.01 9.58
C VAL A 172 5.28 -17.46 9.50
N ALA A 173 6.09 -18.36 8.94
CA ALA A 173 5.72 -19.76 8.79
C ALA A 173 5.35 -20.40 10.13
N GLY A 174 4.16 -21.00 10.18
CA GLY A 174 3.64 -21.69 11.36
C GLY A 174 3.16 -20.77 12.49
N LEU A 175 2.97 -19.46 12.23
CA LEU A 175 2.23 -18.58 13.14
C LEU A 175 0.77 -19.04 13.26
N GLY A 176 0.20 -18.85 14.45
CA GLY A 176 -1.20 -19.19 14.73
C GLY A 176 -2.18 -18.28 13.98
N VAL A 177 -3.43 -18.74 13.86
CA VAL A 177 -4.47 -18.02 13.11
C VAL A 177 -4.69 -16.61 13.67
N ALA A 178 -4.88 -16.48 14.99
CA ALA A 178 -5.08 -15.20 15.64
C ALA A 178 -3.86 -14.27 15.52
N GLU A 179 -2.64 -14.81 15.58
CA GLU A 179 -1.42 -14.02 15.40
C GLU A 179 -1.35 -13.42 14.00
N VAL A 180 -1.71 -14.20 12.97
CA VAL A 180 -1.75 -13.73 11.58
C VAL A 180 -2.87 -12.70 11.41
N ALA A 181 -4.07 -12.97 11.89
CA ALA A 181 -5.20 -12.05 11.80
C ALA A 181 -4.88 -10.71 12.48
N GLN A 182 -4.32 -10.74 13.69
CA GLN A 182 -3.86 -9.55 14.39
C GLN A 182 -2.80 -8.79 13.59
N ALA A 183 -1.76 -9.47 13.12
CA ALA A 183 -0.69 -8.83 12.34
C ALA A 183 -1.23 -8.16 11.07
N VAL A 184 -2.14 -8.83 10.36
CA VAL A 184 -2.76 -8.31 9.14
C VAL A 184 -3.66 -7.10 9.43
N ARG A 185 -4.49 -7.14 10.49
CA ARG A 185 -5.42 -6.05 10.81
C ARG A 185 -4.75 -4.84 11.47
N GLU A 186 -3.71 -5.07 12.26
CA GLU A 186 -3.06 -4.01 13.04
C GLU A 186 -1.79 -3.46 12.41
N GLY A 187 -1.07 -4.29 11.65
CA GLY A 187 0.24 -3.96 11.11
C GLY A 187 1.17 -3.41 12.21
N ASN A 188 1.70 -2.21 11.97
CA ASN A 188 2.57 -1.51 12.91
C ASN A 188 1.84 -0.84 14.09
N GLY A 189 0.52 -1.04 14.26
CA GLY A 189 -0.27 -0.48 15.37
C GLY A 189 -0.68 0.99 15.19
N LEU A 190 -0.26 1.66 14.10
CA LEU A 190 -0.59 3.07 13.86
C LEU A 190 -2.10 3.33 13.85
N ILE A 191 -2.90 2.41 13.31
CA ILE A 191 -4.37 2.57 13.23
C ILE A 191 -5.02 2.54 14.62
N ARG A 192 -4.38 1.94 15.63
CA ARG A 192 -4.80 2.00 17.05
C ARG A 192 -4.24 3.21 17.80
N GLY A 193 -3.50 4.09 17.13
CA GLY A 193 -2.81 5.22 17.77
C GLY A 193 -1.54 4.83 18.55
N SER A 194 -1.16 3.55 18.54
CA SER A 194 -0.02 2.99 19.27
C SER A 194 0.97 2.36 18.31
N ARG A 195 1.60 3.18 17.46
CA ARG A 195 2.64 2.70 16.53
C ARG A 195 3.76 2.04 17.32
N LYS A 196 4.02 0.77 17.02
CA LYS A 196 5.11 -0.03 17.60
C LYS A 196 6.43 0.46 17.01
N ALA A 197 7.37 0.87 17.87
CA ALA A 197 8.70 1.27 17.44
C ALA A 197 9.40 0.10 16.72
N GLY A 198 10.08 0.38 15.62
CA GLY A 198 10.74 -0.67 14.81
C GLY A 198 9.82 -1.50 13.92
N ALA A 199 8.49 -1.32 13.99
CA ALA A 199 7.53 -2.05 13.16
C ALA A 199 7.10 -1.24 11.92
N TRP A 200 7.18 -1.87 10.76
CA TRP A 200 6.85 -1.25 9.46
C TRP A 200 5.77 -2.00 8.68
N MET A 201 5.35 -3.18 9.17
CA MET A 201 4.32 -3.99 8.52
C MET A 201 3.05 -3.13 8.35
N PRO A 202 2.55 -2.96 7.12
CA PRO A 202 1.33 -2.20 6.90
C PRO A 202 0.11 -3.02 7.33
N ALA A 203 -0.93 -2.33 7.78
CA ALA A 203 -2.22 -2.94 8.05
C ALA A 203 -3.05 -3.10 6.76
N TYR A 204 -3.81 -4.19 6.66
CA TYR A 204 -4.80 -4.43 5.62
C TYR A 204 -6.21 -4.28 6.21
N GLY A 205 -6.91 -3.22 5.78
CA GLY A 205 -8.32 -2.99 6.15
C GLY A 205 -9.29 -3.89 5.39
N GLN A 206 -10.59 -3.82 5.74
CA GLN A 206 -11.64 -4.69 5.16
C GLN A 206 -11.83 -4.48 3.65
N THR A 207 -11.49 -3.29 3.15
CA THR A 207 -11.56 -2.95 1.73
C THR A 207 -10.36 -3.47 0.93
N ARG A 208 -9.39 -4.11 1.59
CA ARG A 208 -8.19 -4.71 0.98
C ARG A 208 -8.20 -6.23 1.11
N LEU A 209 -8.47 -6.71 2.31
CA LEU A 209 -8.67 -8.13 2.61
C LEU A 209 -9.96 -8.27 3.44
N SER A 210 -10.92 -9.07 2.97
CA SER A 210 -12.09 -9.46 3.78
C SER A 210 -11.68 -10.39 4.92
N ASP A 211 -12.57 -10.62 5.89
CA ASP A 211 -12.28 -11.54 7.01
C ASP A 211 -12.04 -12.97 6.51
N ASP A 212 -12.84 -13.45 5.55
CA ASP A 212 -12.62 -14.75 4.89
C ASP A 212 -11.25 -14.85 4.23
N GLN A 213 -10.78 -13.78 3.57
CA GLN A 213 -9.45 -13.78 2.96
C GLN A 213 -8.34 -13.79 4.01
N VAL A 214 -8.56 -13.15 5.17
CA VAL A 214 -7.64 -13.23 6.30
C VAL A 214 -7.64 -14.63 6.92
N ALA A 215 -8.80 -15.27 7.05
CA ALA A 215 -8.92 -16.65 7.50
C ALA A 215 -8.17 -17.62 6.56
N ASP A 216 -8.37 -17.48 5.25
CA ASP A 216 -7.66 -18.27 4.22
C ASP A 216 -6.14 -18.07 4.33
N LEU A 217 -5.67 -16.82 4.41
CA LEU A 217 -4.26 -16.47 4.60
C LEU A 217 -3.68 -17.09 5.89
N ALA A 218 -4.41 -16.96 6.99
CA ALA A 218 -4.02 -17.49 8.29
C ALA A 218 -3.90 -19.02 8.27
N ALA A 219 -4.86 -19.71 7.65
CA ALA A 219 -4.81 -21.15 7.45
C ALA A 219 -3.58 -21.58 6.63
N PHE A 220 -3.26 -20.85 5.56
CA PHE A 220 -2.06 -21.13 4.77
C PHE A 220 -0.77 -20.92 5.59
N VAL A 221 -0.64 -19.78 6.27
CA VAL A 221 0.55 -19.45 7.06
C VAL A 221 0.77 -20.45 8.20
N ALA A 222 -0.31 -20.85 8.89
CA ALA A 222 -0.26 -21.88 9.93
C ALA A 222 0.14 -23.25 9.38
N SER A 223 -0.19 -23.55 8.12
CA SER A 223 0.20 -24.81 7.46
C SER A 223 1.67 -24.86 7.03
N LEU A 224 2.37 -23.73 6.99
CA LEU A 224 3.78 -23.70 6.60
C LEU A 224 4.65 -24.34 7.69
N PRO A 225 5.67 -25.13 7.31
CA PRO A 225 6.60 -25.69 8.28
C PRO A 225 7.40 -24.58 8.94
N LYS A 226 7.49 -24.61 10.28
CA LYS A 226 8.40 -23.74 11.03
C LYS A 226 9.84 -24.04 10.58
N LYS A 227 10.59 -22.98 10.29
CA LYS A 227 12.00 -23.06 9.93
C LYS A 227 12.88 -22.77 11.15
#